data_AF-A0A7S0YVI3-F1
#
_entry.id   AF-A0A7S0YVI3-F1
#
_cell.length_a   1.000
_cell.length_b   1.000
_cell.length_c   1.000
_cell.angle_alpha   90.00
_cell.angle_beta   90.00
_cell.angle_gamma   90.00
#
_symmetry.space_group_name_H-M   'P 1'
#
loop_
_entity.id
_entity.type
_entity.pdbx_description
1 polymer ?
#
loop_
_entity_poly.entity_id
_entity_poly.type
_entity_poly.pdbx_seq_one_letter_code
_entity_poly.pdbx_strand_id
1 'polypeptide(L)'
;KKCDHTVRRTKKDRRMSLNDARLDSANRDARLGRKTFPEEKAIHDIVQKAAAKKCDPFIKAFVDCSKANNLMVVFNCRNQSHEMNLCMAAETTEEIYETVRTQRQAAMRASKEAEMAEKKAAEDAEKKKKSSWF
;
A
#
# COMPACT_ATOMS: atom_id res chain seq x y z
N LYS A 1 -33.73 -43.27 -21.24
CA LYS A 1 -34.00 -41.96 -20.62
C LYS A 1 -32.67 -41.42 -20.09
N LYS A 2 -32.07 -40.41 -20.72
CA LYS A 2 -30.81 -39.80 -20.26
C LYS A 2 -31.15 -38.74 -19.21
N CYS A 3 -30.58 -38.85 -18.02
CA CYS A 3 -30.63 -37.79 -17.01
C CYS A 3 -29.45 -36.86 -17.25
N ASP A 4 -29.73 -35.67 -17.80
CA ASP A 4 -28.76 -34.61 -18.01
C ASP A 4 -28.55 -33.87 -16.67
N HIS A 5 -27.48 -34.20 -15.95
CA HIS A 5 -27.09 -33.54 -14.71
C HIS A 5 -26.17 -32.34 -15.01
N THR A 6 -26.69 -31.29 -15.63
CA THR A 6 -25.99 -30.00 -15.65
C THR A 6 -26.18 -29.32 -14.29
N VAL A 7 -25.27 -29.60 -13.34
CA VAL A 7 -25.15 -28.80 -12.12
C VAL A 7 -24.78 -27.38 -12.54
N ARG A 8 -25.72 -26.44 -12.45
CA ARG A 8 -25.42 -25.00 -12.47
C ARG A 8 -24.56 -24.69 -11.25
N ARG A 9 -23.25 -24.84 -11.37
CA ARG A 9 -22.28 -24.38 -10.36
C ARG A 9 -22.45 -22.87 -10.24
N THR A 10 -23.06 -22.45 -9.14
CA THR A 10 -23.08 -21.03 -8.77
C THR A 10 -21.64 -20.58 -8.52
N LYS A 11 -21.37 -19.27 -8.65
CA LYS A 11 -20.03 -18.69 -8.43
C LYS A 11 -19.43 -19.05 -7.06
N LYS A 12 -20.26 -19.50 -6.11
CA LYS A 12 -19.93 -19.91 -4.75
C LYS A 12 -19.14 -21.22 -4.65
N ASP A 13 -19.25 -22.12 -5.62
CA ASP A 13 -18.66 -23.48 -5.57
C ASP A 13 -17.32 -23.60 -6.34
N ARG A 14 -16.82 -22.50 -6.90
CA ARG A 14 -15.57 -22.48 -7.68
C ARG A 14 -14.43 -21.99 -6.79
N ARG A 15 -13.32 -22.73 -6.73
CA ARG A 15 -12.06 -22.26 -6.12
C ARG A 15 -11.76 -20.87 -6.69
N MET A 16 -11.85 -19.83 -5.87
CA MET A 16 -11.62 -18.46 -6.31
C MET A 16 -10.25 -18.36 -6.97
N SER A 17 -10.20 -17.82 -8.18
CA SER A 17 -8.93 -17.49 -8.80
C SER A 17 -8.32 -16.27 -8.09
N LEU A 18 -6.99 -16.12 -8.19
CA LEU A 18 -6.30 -14.92 -7.67
C LEU A 18 -6.87 -13.63 -8.27
N ASN A 19 -7.31 -13.67 -9.53
CA ASN A 19 -7.91 -12.53 -10.21
C ASN A 19 -9.30 -12.20 -9.63
N ASP A 20 -10.12 -13.22 -9.34
CA ASP A 20 -11.42 -13.01 -8.68
C ASP A 20 -11.25 -12.44 -7.28
N ALA A 21 -10.24 -12.91 -6.52
CA ALA A 21 -9.91 -12.36 -5.21
C ALA A 21 -9.47 -10.90 -5.27
N ARG A 22 -8.69 -10.53 -6.29
CA ARG A 22 -8.27 -9.14 -6.54
C ARG A 22 -9.46 -8.24 -6.92
N LEU A 23 -10.38 -8.74 -7.75
CA LEU A 23 -11.61 -8.04 -8.11
C LEU A 23 -12.55 -7.85 -6.91
N ASP A 24 -12.69 -8.86 -6.06
CA ASP A 24 -13.48 -8.75 -4.83
C ASP A 24 -12.87 -7.73 -3.85
N SER A 25 -11.54 -7.73 -3.72
CA SER A 25 -10.80 -6.73 -2.92
C SER A 25 -11.04 -5.31 -3.45
N ALA A 26 -10.93 -5.09 -4.76
CA ALA A 26 -11.20 -3.79 -5.38
C ALA A 26 -12.66 -3.34 -5.20
N ASN A 27 -13.62 -4.27 -5.31
CA ASN A 27 -15.03 -3.96 -5.04
C ASN A 27 -15.27 -3.66 -3.56
N ARG A 28 -14.57 -4.33 -2.64
CA ARG A 28 -14.63 -4.04 -1.20
C ARG A 28 -14.07 -2.66 -0.91
N ASP A 29 -12.96 -2.28 -1.53
CA ASP A 29 -12.37 -0.95 -1.41
C ASP A 29 -13.29 0.14 -1.98
N ALA A 30 -13.96 -0.12 -3.11
CA ALA A 30 -14.95 0.79 -3.68
C ALA A 30 -16.21 0.95 -2.79
N ARG A 31 -16.68 -0.14 -2.18
CA ARG A 31 -17.85 -0.14 -1.26
C ARG A 31 -17.53 0.47 0.10
N LEU A 32 -16.30 0.30 0.58
CA LEU A 32 -15.79 0.97 1.77
C LEU A 32 -15.39 2.43 1.47
N GLY A 33 -16.05 3.09 0.49
CA GLY A 33 -15.93 4.49 0.07
C GLY A 33 -16.14 5.52 1.19
N ARG A 34 -15.40 5.36 2.27
CA ARG A 34 -15.42 6.07 3.53
C ARG A 34 -13.99 6.56 3.75
N LYS A 35 -13.69 7.70 3.12
CA LYS A 35 -12.69 8.68 3.58
C LYS A 35 -11.29 8.15 3.94
N THR A 36 -10.72 7.18 3.24
CA THR A 36 -9.26 7.05 3.24
C THR A 36 -8.74 7.99 2.16
N PHE A 37 -8.35 9.19 2.59
CA PHE A 37 -7.64 10.11 1.72
C PHE A 37 -6.45 9.33 1.12
N PRO A 38 -6.37 9.17 -0.22
CA PRO A 38 -5.32 8.37 -0.84
C PRO A 38 -3.93 8.92 -0.49
N GLU A 39 -3.85 10.23 -0.19
CA GLU A 39 -2.68 10.87 0.39
C GLU A 39 -2.33 10.30 1.77
N GLU A 40 -3.26 10.36 2.74
CA GLU A 40 -3.06 9.88 4.11
C GLU A 40 -2.74 8.38 4.16
N LYS A 41 -3.41 7.55 3.34
CA LYS A 41 -3.08 6.12 3.24
C LYS A 41 -1.63 5.93 2.79
N ALA A 42 -1.20 6.67 1.78
CA ALA A 42 0.17 6.56 1.29
C ALA A 42 1.20 7.17 2.25
N ILE A 43 0.85 8.19 3.05
CA ILE A 43 1.71 8.67 4.15
C ILE A 43 1.84 7.55 5.20
N HIS A 44 0.72 6.97 5.63
CA HIS A 44 0.71 5.85 6.55
C HIS A 44 1.53 4.67 6.04
N ASP A 45 1.42 4.30 4.77
CA ASP A 45 2.23 3.23 4.19
C ASP A 45 3.74 3.55 4.19
N ILE A 46 4.13 4.82 4.02
CA ILE A 46 5.53 5.25 4.09
C ILE A 46 6.04 5.15 5.53
N VAL A 47 5.29 5.70 6.49
CA VAL A 47 5.64 5.69 7.91
C VAL A 47 5.72 4.24 8.42
N GLN A 48 4.73 3.41 8.11
CA GLN A 48 4.73 2.00 8.51
C GLN A 48 5.90 1.22 7.91
N LYS A 49 6.27 1.47 6.65
CA LYS A 49 7.45 0.82 6.04
C LYS A 49 8.75 1.27 6.70
N ALA A 50 8.85 2.54 7.09
CA ALA A 50 10.02 3.04 7.81
C ALA A 50 10.09 2.44 9.23
N ALA A 51 8.97 2.42 9.95
CA ALA A 51 8.86 1.82 11.28
C ALA A 51 9.18 0.32 11.25
N ALA A 52 8.66 -0.42 10.26
CA ALA A 52 8.93 -1.86 10.12
C ALA A 52 10.42 -2.17 9.94
N LYS A 53 11.17 -1.31 9.23
CA LYS A 53 12.63 -1.48 9.09
C LYS A 53 13.38 -1.26 10.39
N LYS A 54 12.94 -0.30 11.22
CA LYS A 54 13.56 -0.01 12.51
C LYS A 54 13.21 -1.07 13.56
N CYS A 55 11.99 -1.59 13.51
CA CYS A 55 11.47 -2.60 14.42
C CYS A 55 11.69 -4.04 13.95
N ASP A 56 12.49 -4.27 12.91
CA ASP A 56 12.81 -5.59 12.36
C ASP A 56 13.19 -6.65 13.42
N PRO A 57 14.03 -6.38 14.44
CA PRO A 57 14.37 -7.39 15.44
C PRO A 57 13.16 -7.85 16.26
N PHE A 58 12.24 -6.95 16.61
CA PHE A 58 11.03 -7.28 17.37
C PHE A 58 10.01 -8.00 16.50
N ILE A 59 9.87 -7.58 15.24
CA ILE A 59 9.02 -8.26 14.26
C ILE A 59 9.52 -9.69 14.06
N LYS A 60 10.84 -9.88 13.92
CA LYS A 60 11.45 -11.20 13.77
C LYS A 60 11.20 -12.09 14.98
N ALA A 61 11.39 -11.58 16.19
CA ALA A 61 11.10 -12.33 17.42
C ALA A 61 9.63 -12.77 17.50
N PHE A 62 8.70 -11.88 17.12
CA PHE A 62 7.27 -12.22 17.04
C PHE A 62 6.98 -13.27 15.97
N VAL A 63 7.57 -13.15 14.77
CA VAL A 63 7.40 -14.11 13.67
C VAL A 63 7.96 -15.48 14.04
N ASP A 64 9.11 -15.54 14.69
CA ASP A 64 9.73 -16.80 15.11
C ASP A 64 8.89 -17.50 16.19
N CYS A 65 8.37 -16.74 17.17
CA CYS A 65 7.39 -17.27 18.11
C CYS A 65 6.10 -17.74 17.42
N SER A 66 5.63 -16.99 16.42
CA SER A 66 4.40 -17.29 15.70
C SER A 66 4.49 -18.60 14.93
N LYS A 67 5.63 -18.85 14.28
CA LYS A 67 5.91 -20.12 13.57
C LYS A 67 5.93 -21.32 14.50
N ALA A 68 6.44 -21.17 15.72
CA ALA A 68 6.49 -22.25 16.70
C ALA A 68 5.11 -22.59 17.29
N ASN A 69 4.26 -21.58 17.53
CA ASN A 69 3.02 -21.74 18.29
C ASN A 69 1.74 -21.82 17.44
N ASN A 70 1.81 -21.48 16.14
CA ASN A 70 0.73 -21.61 15.14
C ASN A 70 -0.64 -21.04 15.60
N LEU A 71 -1.51 -21.89 16.17
CA LEU A 71 -2.84 -21.50 16.62
C LEU A 71 -2.83 -20.84 18.00
N MET A 72 -1.79 -21.06 18.80
CA MET A 72 -1.67 -20.58 20.19
C MET A 72 -0.89 -19.25 20.29
N VAL A 73 -0.67 -18.55 19.17
CA VAL A 73 0.17 -17.33 19.11
C VAL A 73 -0.35 -16.20 20.01
N VAL A 74 -1.67 -16.03 20.08
CA VAL A 74 -2.29 -14.98 20.90
C VAL A 74 -1.99 -15.15 22.40
N PHE A 75 -1.80 -16.39 22.84
CA PHE A 75 -1.50 -16.70 24.24
C PHE A 75 0.02 -16.77 24.47
N ASN A 76 0.73 -17.53 23.63
CA ASN A 76 2.14 -17.86 23.86
C ASN A 76 3.11 -16.77 23.38
N CYS A 77 2.71 -15.93 22.42
CA CYS A 77 3.57 -14.88 21.84
C CYS A 77 3.17 -13.47 22.29
N ARG A 78 2.45 -13.37 23.42
CA ARG A 78 1.91 -12.09 23.91
C ARG A 78 3.02 -11.10 24.27
N ASN A 79 4.14 -11.57 24.80
CA ASN A 79 5.28 -10.72 25.16
C ASN A 79 5.96 -10.15 23.90
N GLN A 80 6.28 -10.99 22.92
CA GLN A 80 6.88 -10.56 21.66
C GLN A 80 5.94 -9.64 20.87
N SER A 81 4.63 -9.92 20.91
CA SER A 81 3.62 -9.03 20.33
C SER A 81 3.61 -7.66 21.01
N HIS A 82 3.74 -7.61 22.33
CA HIS A 82 3.78 -6.35 23.08
C HIS A 82 5.04 -5.54 22.76
N GLU A 83 6.22 -6.17 22.78
CA GLU A 83 7.49 -5.51 22.44
C GLU A 83 7.50 -4.95 21.01
N MET A 84 7.02 -5.74 20.04
CA MET A 84 6.86 -5.29 18.65
C MET A 84 5.93 -4.07 18.57
N ASN A 85 4.77 -4.12 19.25
CA ASN A 85 3.82 -3.02 19.25
C ASN A 85 4.37 -1.77 19.92
N LEU A 86 5.15 -1.90 21.00
CA LEU A 86 5.82 -0.76 21.66
C LEU A 86 6.80 -0.08 20.71
N CYS A 87 7.63 -0.85 20.00
CA CYS A 87 8.55 -0.29 19.01
C CYS A 87 7.79 0.43 17.89
N MET A 88 6.78 -0.22 17.33
CA MET A 88 6.00 0.39 16.24
C MET A 88 5.30 1.67 16.70
N ALA A 89 4.72 1.68 17.90
CA ALA A 89 4.04 2.86 18.44
C ALA A 89 4.99 4.07 18.62
N ALA A 90 6.24 3.82 19.02
CA ALA A 90 7.25 4.87 19.14
C ALA A 90 7.66 5.48 17.79
N GLU A 91 7.54 4.71 16.70
CA GLU A 91 7.90 5.13 15.33
C GLU A 91 6.70 5.64 14.51
N THR A 92 5.49 5.55 15.06
CA THR A 92 4.26 6.04 14.44
C THR A 92 3.66 7.20 15.24
N THR A 93 4.50 8.16 15.64
CA THR A 93 4.06 9.39 16.32
C THR A 93 3.57 10.45 15.33
N GLU A 94 2.68 11.33 15.76
CA GLU A 94 2.12 12.40 14.91
C GLU A 94 3.22 13.27 14.26
N GLU A 95 4.30 13.56 14.99
CA GLU A 95 5.45 14.30 14.48
C GLU A 95 6.10 13.62 13.27
N ILE A 96 6.18 12.29 13.27
CA ILE A 96 6.71 11.51 12.13
C ILE A 96 5.73 11.59 10.95
N TYR A 97 4.42 11.56 11.19
CA TYR A 97 3.43 11.73 10.12
C TYR A 97 3.52 13.12 9.48
N GLU A 98 3.65 14.18 10.28
CA GLU A 98 3.75 15.56 9.78
C GLU A 98 5.04 15.80 8.98
N THR A 99 6.17 15.27 9.45
CA THR A 99 7.43 15.35 8.71
C THR A 99 7.35 14.63 7.37
N VAL A 100 6.75 13.44 7.32
CA VAL A 100 6.56 12.72 6.05
C VAL A 100 5.57 13.45 5.13
N ARG A 101 4.52 14.06 5.69
CA ARG A 101 3.54 14.86 4.92
C ARG A 101 4.21 16.04 4.23
N THR A 102 4.98 16.82 4.97
CA THR A 102 5.70 17.99 4.45
C THR A 102 6.74 17.61 3.40
N GLN A 103 7.54 16.57 3.66
CA GLN A 103 8.52 16.05 2.69
C GLN A 103 7.85 15.59 1.39
N ARG A 104 6.72 14.88 1.49
CA ARG A 104 6.00 14.40 0.32
C ARG A 104 5.40 15.54 -0.49
N GLN A 105 4.83 16.54 0.16
CA GLN A 105 4.31 17.73 -0.52
C GLN A 105 5.43 18.49 -1.25
N ALA A 106 6.62 18.60 -0.65
CA ALA A 106 7.79 19.19 -1.30
C ALA A 106 8.24 18.37 -2.52
N ALA A 107 8.33 17.04 -2.40
CA ALA A 107 8.71 16.16 -3.50
C ALA A 107 7.70 16.20 -4.67
N MET A 108 6.40 16.32 -4.37
CA MET A 108 5.35 16.47 -5.39
C MET A 108 5.43 17.82 -6.11
N ARG A 109 5.87 18.88 -5.45
CA ARG A 109 6.10 20.18 -6.10
C ARG A 109 7.33 20.14 -7.01
N ALA A 110 8.43 19.59 -6.50
CA ALA A 110 9.67 19.46 -7.26
C ALA A 110 9.50 18.58 -8.53
N SER A 111 8.78 17.47 -8.43
CA SER A 111 8.49 16.61 -9.60
C SER A 111 7.62 17.29 -10.64
N LYS A 112 6.60 18.06 -10.23
CA LYS A 112 5.77 18.85 -11.15
C LYS A 112 6.57 19.97 -11.82
N GLU A 113 7.46 20.63 -11.09
CA GLU A 113 8.33 21.67 -11.64
C GLU A 113 9.30 21.09 -12.69
N ALA A 114 9.89 19.92 -12.41
CA ALA A 114 10.73 19.21 -13.36
C ALA A 114 9.94 18.78 -14.62
N GLU A 115 8.75 18.21 -14.45
CA GLU A 115 7.89 17.82 -15.58
C GLU A 115 7.47 19.02 -16.43
N MET A 116 7.13 20.15 -15.80
CA MET A 116 6.79 21.38 -16.52
C MET A 116 7.99 22.00 -17.22
N ALA A 117 9.18 21.93 -16.64
CA ALA A 117 10.41 22.40 -17.28
C ALA A 117 10.75 21.56 -18.53
N GLU A 118 10.59 20.24 -18.44
CA GLU A 118 10.80 19.32 -19.57
C GLU A 118 9.81 19.59 -20.71
N LYS A 119 8.52 19.75 -20.38
CA LYS A 119 7.48 20.06 -21.38
C LYS A 119 7.71 21.42 -22.06
N LYS A 120 8.10 22.45 -21.30
CA LYS A 120 8.43 23.77 -21.86
C LYS A 120 9.65 23.70 -22.77
N ALA A 121 10.70 22.97 -22.37
CA ALA A 121 11.88 22.79 -23.22
C ALA A 121 11.54 22.08 -24.55
N ALA A 122 10.63 21.10 -24.52
CA ALA A 122 10.15 20.42 -25.72
C ALA A 122 9.33 21.35 -26.63
N GLU A 123 8.41 22.15 -26.06
CA GLU A 123 7.61 23.12 -26.81
C GLU A 123 8.49 24.22 -27.45
N ASP A 124 9.46 24.74 -26.71
CA ASP A 124 10.40 25.75 -27.22
C ASP A 124 11.30 25.19 -28.32
N ALA A 125 11.71 23.91 -28.23
CA ALA A 125 12.44 23.23 -29.29
C ALA A 125 11.59 23.05 -30.56
N GLU A 126 10.29 22.76 -30.41
CA GLU A 126 9.35 22.66 -31.53
C GLU A 126 9.13 24.02 -32.20
N LYS A 127 8.92 25.09 -31.41
CA LYS A 127 8.78 26.46 -31.91
C LYS A 127 10.00 26.89 -32.72
N LYS A 128 11.22 26.62 -32.22
CA LYS A 128 12.47 26.92 -32.94
C LYS A 128 12.60 26.16 -34.27
N LYS A 129 12.15 24.91 -34.33
CA LYS A 129 12.13 24.14 -35.58
C LYS A 129 11.16 24.74 -36.59
N LYS A 130 9.95 25.09 -36.16
CA LYS A 130 8.93 25.72 -37.01
C LYS A 130 9.38 27.10 -37.51
N SER A 131 9.98 27.91 -36.65
CA SER A 131 10.51 29.23 -37.04
C SER A 131 11.73 29.15 -37.95
N SER A 132 12.47 28.04 -37.94
CA SER A 132 13.62 27.83 -38.84
C SER A 132 13.21 27.42 -40.25
N TRP A 133 11.96 27.02 -40.46
CA TRP A 133 11.45 26.56 -41.76
C TRP A 133 10.70 27.67 -42.52
N PHE A 134 10.40 28.79 -41.86
CA PHE A 134 9.74 29.98 -42.41
C PHE A 134 10.74 31.13 -42.52
#